data_AF-A0A4R5GC29-F1
#
_entry.id   AF-A0A4R5GC29-F1
#
_cell.length_a   1.000
_cell.length_b   1.000
_cell.length_c   1.000
_cell.angle_alpha   90.00
_cell.angle_beta   90.00
_cell.angle_gamma   90.00
#
_symmetry.space_group_name_H-M   'P 1'
#
loop_
_entity.id
_entity.type
_entity.pdbx_description
1 polymer ?
#
loop_
_entity_poly.entity_id
_entity_poly.type
_entity_poly.pdbx_seq_one_letter_code
_entity_poly.pdbx_strand_id
1 'polypeptide(L)'
;MADPDLRALIPLSAARAFVEGDERLALTLLRRARDGEVPGSPGWAVLERLTGLVLIHTLREVEGTFALERADAVLDAVGMARPTLAWLEAAAQEGEDR
;
A
#
# COMPACT_ATOMS: atom_id res chain seq x y z
N MET A 1 -1.57 -7.12 -22.52
CA MET A 1 -0.35 -7.12 -21.69
C MET A 1 -0.76 -7.72 -20.36
N ALA A 2 0.02 -8.64 -19.80
CA ALA A 2 -0.26 -9.14 -18.46
C ALA A 2 -0.23 -7.95 -17.51
N ASP A 3 -1.34 -7.66 -16.85
CA ASP A 3 -1.39 -6.67 -15.78
C ASP A 3 -0.46 -7.21 -14.69
N PRO A 4 0.68 -6.57 -14.38
CA PRO A 4 1.55 -7.06 -13.32
C PRO A 4 0.71 -7.13 -12.06
N ASP A 5 0.74 -8.26 -11.36
CA ASP A 5 0.01 -8.38 -10.09
C ASP A 5 0.65 -7.46 -9.05
N LEU A 6 0.17 -6.22 -8.99
CA LEU A 6 0.70 -5.19 -8.12
C LEU A 6 0.50 -5.52 -6.64
N ARG A 7 -0.34 -6.51 -6.30
CA ARG A 7 -0.44 -7.03 -4.93
C ARG A 7 0.87 -7.70 -4.50
N ALA A 8 1.64 -8.26 -5.43
CA ALA A 8 2.95 -8.82 -5.15
C ALA A 8 3.98 -7.77 -4.68
N LEU A 9 3.70 -6.48 -4.85
CA LEU A 9 4.54 -5.40 -4.32
C LEU A 9 4.36 -5.19 -2.81
N ILE A 10 3.27 -5.68 -2.22
CA ILE A 10 2.98 -5.53 -0.79
C ILE A 10 3.95 -6.44 -0.01
N PRO A 11 4.85 -5.88 0.82
CA PRO A 11 5.73 -6.73 1.62
C PRO A 11 4.90 -7.56 2.60
N LEU A 12 5.09 -8.88 2.60
CA LEU A 12 4.38 -9.79 3.52
C LEU A 12 4.55 -9.36 4.98
N SER A 13 5.73 -8.88 5.35
CA SER A 13 6.00 -8.37 6.70
C SER A 13 5.19 -7.11 7.04
N ALA A 14 4.90 -6.24 6.07
CA ALA A 14 4.05 -5.07 6.27
C ALA A 14 2.59 -5.47 6.47
N ALA A 15 2.13 -6.44 5.66
CA ALA A 15 0.79 -7.00 5.75
C ALA A 15 0.54 -7.68 7.11
N ARG A 16 1.48 -8.53 7.55
CA ARG A 16 1.41 -9.17 8.88
C ARG A 16 1.43 -8.16 10.02
N ALA A 17 2.34 -7.18 9.97
CA ALA A 17 2.40 -6.13 10.99
C ALA A 17 1.07 -5.36 11.08
N PHE A 18 0.41 -5.08 9.96
CA PHE A 18 -0.91 -4.43 9.97
C PHE A 18 -1.99 -5.31 10.61
N VAL A 19 -2.08 -6.59 10.23
CA VAL A 19 -3.07 -7.53 10.79
C VAL A 19 -2.85 -7.80 12.28
N GLU A 20 -1.59 -7.78 12.73
CA GLU A 20 -1.21 -7.93 14.14
C GLU A 20 -1.43 -6.65 14.98
N GLY A 21 -1.80 -5.52 14.34
CA GLY A 21 -2.01 -4.24 15.03
C GLY A 21 -0.73 -3.48 15.35
N ASP A 22 0.38 -3.74 14.64
CA ASP A 22 1.59 -2.91 14.67
C ASP A 22 1.63 -1.98 13.45
N GLU A 23 0.76 -0.97 13.45
CA GLU A 23 0.63 -0.03 12.32
C GLU A 23 1.90 0.82 12.15
N ARG A 24 2.69 1.02 13.21
CA ARG A 24 3.96 1.75 13.15
C ARG A 24 4.98 0.96 12.33
N LEU A 25 5.08 -0.34 12.56
CA LEU A 25 5.93 -1.22 11.77
C LEU A 25 5.40 -1.35 10.34
N ALA A 26 4.08 -1.52 10.16
CA ALA A 26 3.45 -1.58 8.83
C ALA A 26 3.78 -0.33 8.00
N LEU A 27 3.61 0.88 8.56
CA LEU A 27 3.98 2.15 7.91
C LEU A 27 5.47 2.22 7.58
N THR A 28 6.33 1.75 8.48
CA THR A 28 7.79 1.74 8.25
C THR A 28 8.16 0.87 7.05
N LEU A 29 7.57 -0.33 6.98
CA LEU A 29 7.85 -1.29 5.92
C LEU A 29 7.26 -0.85 4.57
N LEU A 30 6.03 -0.33 4.56
CA LEU A 30 5.39 0.22 3.36
C LEU A 30 6.19 1.38 2.78
N ARG A 31 6.64 2.32 3.61
CA ARG A 31 7.46 3.46 3.15
C ARG A 31 8.79 3.01 2.59
N ARG A 32 9.47 2.05 3.21
CA ARG A 32 10.72 1.48 2.69
C ARG A 32 10.53 0.82 1.33
N ALA A 33 9.45 0.04 1.16
CA ALA A 33 9.12 -0.56 -0.13
C ALA A 33 8.82 0.52 -1.18
N ARG A 34 8.00 1.52 -0.82
CA ARG A 34 7.67 2.65 -1.68
C ARG A 34 8.92 3.42 -2.14
N ASP A 35 9.86 3.65 -1.23
CA ASP A 35 11.11 4.36 -1.53
C ASP A 35 12.05 3.55 -2.45
N GLY A 36 11.79 2.24 -2.63
CA GLY A 36 12.45 1.40 -3.63
C GLY A 36 11.83 1.49 -5.03
N GLU A 37 10.64 2.08 -5.17
CA GLU A 37 9.94 2.26 -6.43
C GLU A 37 10.23 3.63 -7.05
N VAL A 38 10.15 3.72 -8.39
CA VAL A 38 10.29 5.00 -9.08
C VAL A 38 9.11 5.92 -8.72
N PRO A 39 9.35 7.15 -8.22
CA PRO A 39 8.27 8.08 -7.89
C PRO A 39 7.35 8.34 -9.10
N GLY A 40 6.03 8.28 -8.87
CA GLY A 40 5.02 8.44 -9.92
C GLY A 40 4.80 7.20 -10.80
N SER A 41 5.48 6.08 -10.53
CA SER A 41 5.15 4.80 -11.14
C SER A 41 3.89 4.18 -10.50
N PRO A 42 3.22 3.23 -11.18
CA PRO A 42 2.12 2.49 -10.59
C PRO A 42 2.48 1.74 -9.30
N GLY A 43 3.68 1.13 -9.24
CA GLY A 43 4.14 0.42 -8.05
C GLY A 43 4.34 1.35 -6.85
N TRP A 44 4.95 2.51 -7.10
CA TRP A 44 5.03 3.57 -6.10
C TRP A 44 3.65 4.01 -5.61
N ALA A 45 2.70 4.22 -6.53
CA ALA A 45 1.37 4.69 -6.21
C ALA A 45 0.57 3.69 -5.37
N VAL A 46 0.72 2.38 -5.63
CA VAL A 46 0.09 1.34 -4.81
C VAL A 46 0.57 1.42 -3.35
N LEU A 47 1.88 1.49 -3.15
CA LEU A 47 2.48 1.53 -1.81
C LEU A 47 2.23 2.87 -1.09
N GLU A 48 2.22 3.98 -1.84
CA GLU A 48 1.85 5.29 -1.32
C GLU A 48 0.39 5.32 -0.86
N ARG A 49 -0.52 4.73 -1.64
CA ARG A 49 -1.93 4.66 -1.26
C ARG A 49 -2.15 3.86 0.00
N LEU A 50 -1.53 2.67 0.11
CA LEU A 50 -1.61 1.84 1.31
C LEU A 50 -1.01 2.56 2.52
N THR A 51 0.09 3.29 2.35
CA THR A 51 0.65 4.16 3.39
C THR A 51 -0.38 5.21 3.84
N GLY A 52 -1.07 5.86 2.90
CA GLY A 52 -2.12 6.83 3.19
C GLY A 52 -3.29 6.23 3.97
N LEU A 53 -3.75 5.03 3.60
CA LEU A 53 -4.82 4.34 4.30
C LEU A 53 -4.45 3.96 5.73
N VAL A 54 -3.24 3.44 5.95
CA VAL A 54 -2.78 3.11 7.32
C VAL A 54 -2.62 4.39 8.15
N LEU A 55 -2.19 5.52 7.56
CA LEU A 55 -2.17 6.81 8.25
C LEU A 55 -3.58 7.23 8.71
N ILE A 56 -4.58 7.17 7.82
CA ILE A 56 -5.98 7.48 8.17
C ILE A 56 -6.47 6.54 9.28
N HIS A 57 -6.19 5.24 9.17
CA HIS A 57 -6.54 4.24 10.18
C HIS A 57 -5.99 4.59 11.57
N THR A 58 -4.78 5.16 11.62
CA THR A 58 -4.11 5.64 12.84
C THR A 58 -4.43 7.10 13.22
N LEU A 59 -5.54 7.66 12.72
CA LEU A 59 -6.01 9.04 13.00
C LEU A 59 -5.07 10.15 12.51
N ARG A 60 -4.30 9.89 11.44
CA ARG A 60 -3.46 10.88 10.75
C ARG A 60 -4.06 11.29 9.41
N GLU A 61 -5.25 11.87 9.48
CA GLU A 61 -6.11 12.14 8.31
C GLU A 61 -5.47 13.06 7.28
N VAL A 62 -4.76 14.11 7.72
CA VAL A 62 -4.18 15.11 6.80
C VAL A 62 -3.06 14.47 5.97
N GLU A 63 -2.10 13.83 6.61
CA GLU A 63 -1.00 13.17 5.90
C GLU A 63 -1.51 11.99 5.04
N GLY A 64 -2.50 11.27 5.55
CA GLY A 64 -3.16 10.20 4.83
C GLY A 64 -3.86 10.68 3.56
N THR A 65 -4.61 11.79 3.63
CA THR A 65 -5.31 12.39 2.49
C THR A 65 -4.32 12.83 1.42
N PHE A 66 -3.23 13.52 1.80
CA PHE A 66 -2.21 13.92 0.83
C PHE A 66 -1.55 12.73 0.14
N ALA A 67 -1.33 11.61 0.84
CA ALA A 67 -0.81 10.39 0.22
C ALA A 67 -1.82 9.77 -0.75
N LEU A 68 -3.11 9.73 -0.38
CA LEU A 68 -4.17 9.25 -1.27
C LEU A 68 -4.29 10.09 -2.54
N GLU A 69 -4.28 11.43 -2.43
CA GLU A 69 -4.40 12.31 -3.60
C GLU A 69 -3.27 12.10 -4.60
N ARG A 70 -2.02 11.98 -4.12
CA ARG A 70 -0.87 11.70 -4.99
C ARG A 70 -0.97 10.34 -5.68
N ALA A 71 -1.34 9.31 -4.91
CA ALA A 71 -1.44 7.96 -5.43
C ALA A 71 -2.61 7.80 -6.42
N ASP A 72 -3.79 8.29 -6.05
CA ASP A 72 -5.01 8.17 -6.85
C ASP A 72 -4.85 8.86 -8.21
N ALA A 73 -4.19 10.03 -8.26
CA ALA A 73 -3.90 10.70 -9.53
C ALA A 73 -3.05 9.84 -10.48
N VAL A 74 -2.08 9.08 -9.95
CA VAL A 74 -1.23 8.19 -10.75
C VAL A 74 -2.01 6.96 -11.20
N LEU A 75 -2.75 6.33 -10.28
CA LEU A 75 -3.52 5.10 -10.56
C LEU A 75 -4.67 5.35 -11.55
N ASP A 76 -5.36 6.48 -11.42
CA ASP A 76 -6.44 6.88 -12.32
C ASP A 76 -5.93 7.13 -13.74
N ALA A 77 -4.74 7.75 -13.88
CA ALA A 77 -4.14 8.03 -15.19
C ALA A 77 -3.82 6.77 -16.00
N VAL A 78 -3.62 5.64 -15.33
CA VAL A 78 -3.34 4.33 -15.93
C VAL A 78 -4.55 3.37 -15.86
N GLY A 79 -5.71 3.84 -15.37
CA GLY A 79 -6.94 3.05 -15.29
C GLY A 79 -6.89 1.87 -14.32
N MET A 80 -6.02 1.91 -13.32
CA MET A 80 -5.85 0.81 -12.36
C MET A 80 -6.83 0.87 -11.20
N ALA A 81 -7.15 -0.31 -10.65
CA ALA A 81 -7.92 -0.40 -9.42
C ALA A 81 -7.12 0.16 -8.22
N ARG A 82 -7.80 0.92 -7.37
CA ARG A 82 -7.21 1.54 -6.18
C ARG A 82 -7.06 0.52 -5.03
N PRO A 83 -5.85 0.30 -4.49
CA PRO A 83 -5.64 -0.59 -3.35
C PRO A 83 -6.43 -0.16 -2.12
N THR A 84 -7.08 -1.10 -1.42
CA THR A 84 -7.77 -0.84 -0.15
C THR A 84 -7.04 -1.52 1.01
N LEU A 85 -7.44 -1.28 2.27
CA LEU A 85 -6.87 -2.00 3.42
C LEU A 85 -7.03 -3.52 3.30
N ALA A 86 -8.10 -3.99 2.63
CA ALA A 86 -8.31 -5.40 2.33
C ALA A 86 -7.18 -6.03 1.51
N TRP A 87 -6.36 -5.25 0.80
CA TRP A 87 -5.19 -5.77 0.10
C TRP A 87 -4.07 -6.16 1.08
N LEU A 88 -3.92 -5.45 2.20
CA LEU A 88 -2.98 -5.84 3.26
C LEU A 88 -3.47 -7.12 3.97
N GLU A 89 -4.76 -7.19 4.27
CA GLU A 89 -5.39 -8.36 4.89
C GLU A 89 -5.25 -9.60 3.98
N ALA A 90 -5.54 -9.46 2.68
CA ALA A 90 -5.38 -10.54 1.72
C ALA A 90 -3.91 -10.98 1.57
N ALA A 91 -2.97 -10.03 1.47
CA ALA A 91 -1.55 -10.36 1.35
C ALA A 91 -1.01 -11.09 2.59
N ALA A 92 -1.52 -10.79 3.79
CA ALA A 92 -1.18 -11.53 5.00
C ALA A 92 -1.67 -12.98 4.93
N GLN A 93 -2.90 -13.20 4.48
CA GLN A 93 -3.52 -14.52 4.34
C GLN A 93 -2.83 -15.38 3.28
N GLU A 94 -2.55 -14.81 2.10
CA GLU A 94 -1.88 -15.52 0.99
C GLU A 94 -0.46 -15.98 1.33
N GLY A 95 0.20 -15.30 2.28
CA GLY A 95 1.52 -15.69 2.78
C GLY A 95 1.48 -16.70 3.95
N GLU A 96 0.30 -17.09 4.43
CA GLU A 96 0.11 -18.16 5.42
C GLU A 96 -0.19 -19.51 4.74
N ASP A 97 -0.81 -19.48 3.56
CA ASP A 97 -1.13 -20.66 2.74
C ASP A 97 0.06 -21.20 1.92
N ARG A 98 1.24 -20.58 2.00
CA ARG A 98 2.48 -20.98 1.31
C ARG A 98 3.55 -21.51 2.26
#